data_AF-A0A368VDQ9-F1
#
_entry.id   AF-A0A368VDQ9-F1
#
_cell.length_a   1.000
_cell.length_b   1.000
_cell.length_c   1.000
_cell.angle_alpha   90.00
_cell.angle_beta   90.00
_cell.angle_gamma   90.00
#
_symmetry.space_group_name_H-M   'P 1'
#
loop_
_entity.id
_entity.type
_entity.pdbx_description
1 polymer ?
#
loop_
_entity_poly.entity_id
_entity_poly.type
_entity_poly.pdbx_seq_one_letter_code
_entity_poly.pdbx_strand_id
1 'polypeptide(L)'
;MILKSAISKRYFIIPKWDLKKFLLLFFLSLISCDLTNKIEKEDEKYIAKGNFGELEISKTKLDSIISFLPFWRLSDFKSIEPKQINAVQILKKYIEKNNQNNEHFLIVEIIEEEDSKLTFYLDHIDTFVYWYHIERDNAIPVTGNPTGINGYYTVDLKTDSVSVSYLQ
;
A
#
# COMPACT_ATOMS: atom_id res chain seq x y z
N MET A 1 34.15 -34.95 -55.08
CA MET A 1 32.81 -35.05 -54.46
C MET A 1 32.60 -33.80 -53.60
N ILE A 2 31.89 -32.81 -54.13
CA ILE A 2 31.58 -31.55 -53.42
C ILE A 2 30.09 -31.30 -53.63
N LEU A 3 29.29 -31.48 -52.58
CA LEU A 3 27.88 -31.09 -52.53
C LEU A 3 27.81 -29.65 -52.05
N LYS A 4 27.44 -28.72 -52.93
CA LYS A 4 27.07 -27.35 -52.55
C LYS A 4 25.57 -27.32 -52.22
N SER A 5 25.29 -27.02 -50.96
CA SER A 5 23.96 -26.79 -50.39
C SER A 5 23.30 -25.55 -51.02
N ALA A 6 22.05 -25.70 -51.46
CA ALA A 6 21.20 -24.61 -51.91
C ALA A 6 20.38 -24.07 -50.73
N ILE A 7 20.70 -22.85 -50.28
CA ILE A 7 19.93 -22.13 -49.27
C ILE A 7 18.81 -21.36 -49.97
N SER A 8 17.57 -21.82 -49.80
CA SER A 8 16.35 -21.12 -50.22
C SER A 8 16.04 -19.98 -49.23
N LYS A 9 16.14 -18.73 -49.70
CA LYS A 9 15.66 -17.56 -48.95
C LYS A 9 14.15 -17.44 -49.13
N ARG A 10 13.37 -17.65 -48.06
CA ARG A 10 11.95 -17.27 -48.01
C ARG A 10 11.86 -15.80 -47.59
N TYR A 11 11.32 -14.95 -48.47
CA TYR A 11 11.00 -13.57 -48.15
C TYR A 11 9.68 -13.52 -47.37
N PHE A 12 9.72 -13.05 -46.13
CA PHE A 12 8.51 -12.65 -45.40
C PHE A 12 7.99 -11.35 -46.00
N ILE A 13 6.87 -11.41 -46.72
CA ILE A 13 6.13 -10.22 -47.14
C ILE A 13 5.38 -9.72 -45.92
N ILE A 14 5.96 -8.73 -45.23
CA ILE A 14 5.22 -7.97 -44.20
C ILE A 14 4.24 -7.08 -44.98
N PRO A 15 2.92 -7.18 -44.77
CA PRO A 15 1.99 -6.25 -45.40
C PRO A 15 2.37 -4.83 -44.97
N LYS A 16 2.37 -3.86 -45.88
CA LYS A 16 2.51 -2.45 -45.50
C LYS A 16 1.23 -2.02 -44.79
N TRP A 17 1.17 -2.27 -43.49
CA TRP A 17 0.13 -1.70 -42.64
C TRP A 17 0.39 -0.20 -42.57
N ASP A 18 -0.56 0.59 -43.07
CA ASP A 18 -0.49 2.04 -43.06
C ASP A 18 -0.51 2.51 -41.59
N LEU A 19 0.65 2.93 -41.08
CA LEU A 19 0.89 3.29 -39.68
C LEU A 19 -0.18 4.27 -39.15
N LYS A 20 -0.72 5.12 -40.03
CA LYS A 20 -1.80 6.07 -39.73
C LYS A 20 -3.10 5.39 -39.33
N LYS A 21 -3.46 4.27 -39.98
CA LYS A 21 -4.67 3.51 -39.65
C LYS A 21 -4.53 2.77 -38.32
N PHE A 22 -3.32 2.28 -38.01
CA PHE A 22 -3.03 1.64 -36.74
C PHE A 22 -3.08 2.64 -35.56
N LEU A 23 -2.44 3.81 -35.73
CA LEU A 23 -2.52 4.90 -34.75
C LEU A 23 -3.96 5.36 -34.53
N LEU A 24 -4.75 5.51 -35.60
CA LEU A 24 -6.16 5.90 -35.48
C LEU A 24 -6.98 4.88 -34.69
N LEU A 25 -6.79 3.57 -34.95
CA LEU A 25 -7.47 2.51 -34.19
C LEU A 25 -7.04 2.48 -32.72
N PHE A 26 -5.75 2.73 -32.44
CA PHE A 26 -5.24 2.85 -31.08
C PHE A 26 -5.85 4.05 -30.35
N PHE A 27 -5.93 5.23 -30.98
CA PHE A 27 -6.59 6.41 -30.41
C PHE A 27 -8.10 6.19 -30.21
N LEU A 28 -8.79 5.53 -31.15
CA LEU A 28 -10.21 5.20 -30.99
C LEU A 28 -10.46 4.21 -29.85
N SER A 29 -9.54 3.26 -29.60
CA SER A 29 -9.62 2.39 -28.42
C SER A 29 -9.38 3.13 -27.10
N LEU A 30 -8.53 4.16 -27.09
CA LEU A 30 -8.31 5.00 -25.90
C LEU A 30 -9.52 5.89 -25.60
N ILE A 31 -10.16 6.48 -26.61
CA ILE A 31 -11.35 7.33 -26.43
C ILE A 31 -12.57 6.49 -26.01
N SER A 32 -12.71 5.27 -26.53
CA SER A 32 -13.82 4.38 -26.17
C SER A 32 -13.67 3.76 -24.78
N CYS A 33 -12.47 3.77 -24.18
CA CYS A 33 -12.26 3.27 -22.82
C CYS A 33 -12.60 4.32 -21.74
N ASP A 34 -12.56 5.61 -22.10
CA ASP A 34 -12.69 6.71 -21.13
C ASP A 34 -14.15 7.22 -20.97
N LEU A 35 -15.06 6.87 -21.89
CA LEU A 35 -16.42 7.41 -21.91
C LEU A 35 -17.52 6.50 -21.31
N THR A 36 -17.22 5.27 -20.89
CA THR A 36 -18.28 4.32 -20.46
C THR A 36 -18.33 3.99 -18.97
N ASN A 37 -17.53 4.62 -18.10
CA ASN A 37 -17.55 4.35 -16.66
C ASN A 37 -17.45 5.59 -15.77
N LYS A 38 -18.15 6.69 -16.09
CA LYS A 38 -18.58 7.65 -15.07
C LYS A 38 -19.89 7.18 -14.42
N ILE A 39 -19.85 5.99 -13.83
CA ILE A 39 -20.69 5.72 -12.68
C ILE A 39 -19.98 6.48 -11.56
N GLU A 40 -20.60 7.52 -11.00
CA GLU A 40 -20.15 8.09 -9.73
C GLU A 40 -20.17 6.96 -8.71
N LYS A 41 -19.05 6.26 -8.58
CA LYS A 41 -18.85 5.25 -7.55
C LYS A 41 -18.85 6.05 -6.26
N GLU A 42 -19.88 5.86 -5.45
CA GLU A 42 -19.97 6.46 -4.12
C GLU A 42 -18.64 6.18 -3.40
N ASP A 43 -17.96 7.25 -2.96
CA ASP A 43 -16.63 7.13 -2.35
C ASP A 43 -16.77 6.29 -1.08
N GLU A 44 -16.04 5.17 -1.05
CA GLU A 44 -16.06 4.25 0.08
C GLU A 44 -15.68 5.00 1.35
N LYS A 45 -16.37 4.74 2.46
CA LYS A 45 -16.08 5.40 3.73
C LYS A 45 -15.28 4.48 4.63
N TYR A 46 -14.32 5.07 5.34
CA TYR A 46 -13.66 4.44 6.48
C TYR A 46 -14.35 4.90 7.77
N ILE A 47 -14.63 3.95 8.65
CA ILE A 47 -15.27 4.19 9.95
C ILE A 47 -14.27 3.87 11.05
N ALA A 48 -13.78 4.90 11.74
CA ALA A 48 -12.95 4.74 12.92
C ALA A 48 -13.83 4.47 14.13
N LYS A 49 -13.51 3.40 14.87
CA LYS A 49 -14.23 3.00 16.08
C LYS A 49 -13.32 3.14 17.29
N GLY A 50 -13.78 3.85 18.30
CA GLY A 50 -13.03 4.01 19.53
C GLY A 50 -13.87 4.64 20.62
N ASN A 51 -13.21 5.06 21.70
CA ASN A 51 -13.88 5.48 22.93
C ASN A 51 -14.80 6.70 22.78
N PHE A 52 -14.66 7.46 21.69
CA PHE A 52 -15.39 8.70 21.43
C PHE A 52 -16.54 8.54 20.42
N GLY A 53 -16.89 7.28 20.07
CA GLY A 53 -17.93 6.97 19.08
C GLY A 53 -17.35 6.63 17.71
N GLU A 54 -18.25 6.53 16.72
CA GLU A 54 -17.90 6.24 15.33
C GLU A 54 -17.66 7.54 14.57
N LEU A 55 -16.48 7.68 13.96
CA LEU A 55 -16.13 8.80 13.09
C LEU A 55 -15.94 8.30 11.66
N GLU A 56 -16.45 9.05 10.69
CA GLU A 56 -16.42 8.67 9.28
C GLU A 56 -15.58 9.64 8.47
N ILE A 57 -14.70 9.09 7.63
CA ILE A 57 -13.96 9.84 6.62
C ILE A 57 -14.08 9.13 5.28
N SER A 58 -14.16 9.89 4.19
CA SER A 58 -14.12 9.30 2.85
C SER A 58 -12.73 8.71 2.59
N LYS A 59 -12.67 7.53 1.98
CA LYS A 59 -11.42 6.81 1.72
C LYS A 59 -10.49 7.63 0.84
N THR A 60 -11.02 8.30 -0.19
CA THR A 60 -10.24 9.22 -1.01
C THR A 60 -9.59 10.34 -0.18
N LYS A 61 -10.31 10.91 0.80
CA LYS A 61 -9.77 11.96 1.67
C LYS A 61 -8.71 11.41 2.62
N LEU A 62 -8.94 10.24 3.21
CA LEU A 62 -8.01 9.58 4.10
C LEU A 62 -6.71 9.19 3.37
N ASP A 63 -6.82 8.56 2.21
CA ASP A 63 -5.67 8.20 1.36
C ASP A 63 -4.89 9.44 0.95
N SER A 64 -5.59 10.54 0.64
CA SER A 64 -4.95 11.83 0.38
C SER A 64 -4.14 12.31 1.58
N ILE A 65 -4.69 12.29 2.81
CA ILE A 65 -3.96 12.69 4.02
C ILE A 65 -2.71 11.81 4.21
N ILE A 66 -2.87 10.49 4.16
CA ILE A 66 -1.77 9.54 4.34
C ILE A 66 -0.68 9.73 3.28
N SER A 67 -1.06 10.00 2.02
CA SER A 67 -0.11 10.19 0.92
C SER A 67 0.81 11.40 1.06
N PHE A 68 0.44 12.38 1.89
CA PHE A 68 1.29 13.55 2.20
C PHE A 68 2.22 13.33 3.39
N LEU A 69 2.07 12.21 4.10
CA LEU A 69 2.89 11.87 5.26
C LEU A 69 4.02 10.95 4.83
N PRO A 70 5.19 10.98 5.50
CA PRO A 70 6.31 10.10 5.21
C PRO A 70 6.08 8.68 5.75
N PHE A 71 4.86 8.14 5.61
CA PHE A 71 4.44 6.85 6.17
C PHE A 71 4.11 5.87 5.07
N TRP A 72 4.15 4.57 5.40
CA TRP A 72 3.79 3.51 4.46
C TRP A 72 2.70 2.63 5.03
N ARG A 73 1.65 2.35 4.25
CA ARG A 73 0.72 1.27 4.60
C ARG A 73 1.50 -0.04 4.75
N LEU A 74 1.28 -0.75 5.85
CA LEU A 74 1.95 -2.03 6.11
C LEU A 74 1.69 -3.01 4.96
N SER A 75 0.44 -3.09 4.48
CA SER A 75 0.04 -3.89 3.31
C SER A 75 0.88 -3.60 2.05
N ASP A 76 1.21 -2.34 1.80
CA ASP A 76 1.82 -1.86 0.56
C ASP A 76 3.32 -1.62 0.66
N PHE A 77 3.90 -1.81 1.85
CA PHE A 77 5.32 -1.57 2.08
C PHE A 77 6.20 -2.40 1.15
N LYS A 78 7.17 -1.72 0.52
CA LYS A 78 8.17 -2.29 -0.37
C LYS A 78 9.53 -1.75 0.02
N SER A 79 10.52 -2.64 0.08
CA SER A 79 11.93 -2.30 0.27
C SER A 79 12.77 -3.13 -0.69
N ILE A 80 14.00 -2.67 -0.97
CA ILE A 80 15.01 -3.44 -1.67
C ILE A 80 15.88 -4.26 -0.71
N GLU A 81 15.79 -3.98 0.59
CA GLU A 81 16.61 -4.61 1.61
C GLU A 81 16.00 -5.94 2.07
N PRO A 82 16.70 -7.09 1.88
CA PRO A 82 16.13 -8.40 2.21
C PRO A 82 15.71 -8.55 3.67
N LYS A 83 16.44 -7.91 4.60
CA LYS A 83 16.13 -7.93 6.03
C LYS A 83 14.77 -7.26 6.32
N GLN A 84 14.55 -6.08 5.76
CA GLN A 84 13.29 -5.35 5.90
C GLN A 84 12.12 -6.10 5.26
N ILE A 85 12.33 -6.70 4.07
CA ILE A 85 11.32 -7.53 3.40
C ILE A 85 10.89 -8.70 4.29
N ASN A 86 11.86 -9.45 4.83
CA ASN A 86 11.57 -10.59 5.72
C ASN A 86 10.86 -10.14 7.00
N ALA A 87 11.37 -9.07 7.64
CA ALA A 87 10.81 -8.54 8.87
C ALA A 87 9.34 -8.12 8.70
N VAL A 88 9.01 -7.44 7.60
CA VAL A 88 7.63 -7.03 7.29
C VAL A 88 6.73 -8.23 7.01
N GLN A 89 7.22 -9.30 6.40
CA GLN A 89 6.43 -10.52 6.21
C GLN A 89 6.10 -11.20 7.55
N ILE A 90 7.06 -11.24 8.48
CA ILE A 90 6.83 -11.76 9.85
C ILE A 90 5.82 -10.88 10.58
N LEU A 91 5.99 -9.56 10.51
CA LEU A 91 5.09 -8.58 11.13
C LEU A 91 3.66 -8.70 10.60
N LYS A 92 3.47 -8.79 9.27
CA LYS A 92 2.14 -8.99 8.66
C LYS A 92 1.42 -10.23 9.18
N LYS A 93 2.15 -11.34 9.30
CA LYS A 93 1.61 -12.59 9.86
C LYS A 93 1.25 -12.45 11.33
N TYR A 94 2.05 -11.71 12.10
CA TYR A 94 1.75 -11.42 13.50
C TYR A 94 0.47 -10.61 13.65
N ILE A 95 0.30 -9.54 12.87
CA ILE A 95 -0.91 -8.70 12.89
C ILE A 95 -2.16 -9.52 12.51
N GLU A 96 -2.07 -10.33 11.45
CA GLU A 96 -3.16 -11.24 11.04
C GLU A 96 -3.51 -12.26 12.13
N LYS A 97 -2.50 -12.86 12.77
CA LYS A 97 -2.69 -13.82 13.88
C LYS A 97 -3.38 -13.20 15.09
N ASN A 98 -3.25 -11.89 15.29
CA ASN A 98 -3.93 -11.14 16.34
C ASN A 98 -5.31 -10.59 15.91
N ASN A 99 -5.87 -11.09 14.80
CA ASN A 99 -7.17 -10.69 14.24
C ASN A 99 -7.26 -9.21 13.86
N GLN A 100 -6.15 -8.63 13.41
CA GLN A 100 -6.11 -7.24 12.94
C GLN A 100 -5.86 -7.17 11.43
N ASN A 101 -6.31 -6.09 10.80
CA ASN A 101 -6.13 -5.88 9.35
C ASN A 101 -4.83 -5.12 9.07
N ASN A 102 -3.92 -5.73 8.30
CA ASN A 102 -2.68 -5.11 7.85
C ASN A 102 -2.90 -3.78 7.09
N GLU A 103 -4.02 -3.62 6.39
CA GLU A 103 -4.33 -2.37 5.68
C GLU A 103 -4.59 -1.19 6.62
N HIS A 104 -4.87 -1.45 7.91
CA HIS A 104 -5.17 -0.43 8.90
C HIS A 104 -3.94 0.04 9.68
N PHE A 105 -2.75 -0.48 9.37
CA PHE A 105 -1.50 -0.05 9.99
C PHE A 105 -0.64 0.75 9.02
N LEU A 106 -0.06 1.82 9.53
CA LEU A 106 0.97 2.61 8.88
C LEU A 106 2.30 2.38 9.60
N ILE A 107 3.35 2.10 8.83
CA ILE A 107 4.73 2.13 9.28
C ILE A 107 5.16 3.60 9.27
N VAL A 108 5.41 4.12 10.47
CA VAL A 108 5.83 5.51 10.70
C VAL A 108 7.36 5.60 10.74
N GLU A 109 8.00 4.61 11.36
CA GLU A 109 9.45 4.56 11.54
C GLU A 109 9.94 3.12 11.47
N ILE A 110 11.16 2.94 10.97
CA ILE A 110 11.90 1.68 10.98
C ILE A 110 13.25 1.95 11.63
N ILE A 111 13.54 1.21 12.69
CA ILE A 111 14.79 1.30 13.45
C ILE A 111 15.53 -0.01 13.25
N GLU A 112 16.72 0.07 12.68
CA GLU A 112 17.64 -1.08 12.64
C GLU A 112 18.35 -1.19 13.98
N GLU A 113 18.21 -2.36 14.61
CA GLU A 113 18.89 -2.69 15.85
C GLU A 113 20.03 -3.67 15.59
N GLU A 114 20.89 -3.83 16.60
CA GLU A 114 21.89 -4.89 16.60
C GLU A 114 21.23 -6.29 16.62
N ASP A 115 22.03 -7.33 16.42
CA ASP A 115 21.58 -8.73 16.57
C ASP A 115 20.47 -9.24 15.65
N SER A 116 20.26 -8.60 14.48
CA SER A 116 19.23 -8.98 13.51
C SER A 116 17.80 -8.67 13.95
N LYS A 117 17.65 -7.59 14.72
CA LYS A 117 16.36 -7.03 15.10
C LYS A 117 16.02 -5.81 14.27
N LEU A 118 14.74 -5.68 13.91
CA LEU A 118 14.18 -4.48 13.32
C LEU A 118 12.95 -4.06 14.11
N THR A 119 12.91 -2.80 14.51
CA THR A 119 11.77 -2.23 15.23
C THR A 119 10.98 -1.33 14.31
N PHE A 120 9.67 -1.58 14.22
CA PHE A 120 8.73 -0.80 13.44
C PHE A 120 7.84 -0.02 14.39
N TYR A 121 7.82 1.30 14.27
CA TYR A 121 6.76 2.07 14.91
C TYR A 121 5.52 2.00 14.01
N LEU A 122 4.46 1.37 14.52
CA LEU A 122 3.18 1.25 13.82
C LEU A 122 2.14 2.15 14.46
N ASP A 123 1.45 2.89 13.60
CA ASP A 123 0.27 3.68 13.97
C ASP A 123 -0.97 3.13 13.23
N HIS A 124 -2.11 3.12 13.91
CA HIS A 124 -3.35 2.65 13.32
C HIS A 124 -4.07 3.80 12.60
N ILE A 125 -4.73 3.49 11.49
CA ILE A 125 -5.40 4.49 10.64
C ILE A 125 -6.46 5.30 11.42
N ASP A 126 -7.15 4.70 12.38
CA ASP A 126 -8.11 5.40 13.26
C ASP A 126 -7.50 6.66 13.90
N THR A 127 -6.22 6.63 14.28
CA THR A 127 -5.52 7.79 14.86
C THR A 127 -5.62 9.02 13.94
N PHE A 128 -5.47 8.80 12.63
CA PHE A 128 -5.54 9.87 11.63
C PHE A 128 -6.96 10.37 11.40
N VAL A 129 -7.95 9.49 11.53
CA VAL A 129 -9.36 9.88 11.47
C VAL A 129 -9.71 10.76 12.66
N TYR A 130 -9.29 10.36 13.87
CA TYR A 130 -9.46 11.19 15.06
C TYR A 130 -8.78 12.55 14.91
N TRP A 131 -7.52 12.57 14.47
CA TRP A 131 -6.79 13.82 14.27
C TRP A 131 -7.48 14.74 13.24
N TYR A 132 -7.92 14.20 12.10
CA TYR A 132 -8.65 14.95 11.08
C TYR A 132 -9.90 15.63 11.65
N HIS A 133 -10.68 14.92 12.46
CA HIS A 133 -11.89 15.48 13.07
C HIS A 133 -11.58 16.50 14.17
N ILE A 134 -10.51 16.30 14.95
CA ILE A 134 -10.05 17.30 15.92
C ILE A 134 -9.70 18.62 15.23
N GLU A 135 -8.91 18.56 14.17
CA GLU A 135 -8.49 19.76 13.43
C GLU A 135 -9.64 20.44 12.70
N ARG A 136 -10.54 19.66 12.10
CA ARG A 136 -11.67 20.20 11.34
C ARG A 136 -12.76 20.79 12.24
N ASP A 137 -13.13 20.07 13.30
CA ASP A 137 -14.31 20.37 14.10
C ASP A 137 -13.96 21.14 15.39
N ASN A 138 -12.68 21.54 15.57
CA ASN A 138 -12.15 22.14 16.80
C ASN A 138 -12.50 21.31 18.05
N ALA A 139 -12.50 19.99 17.89
CA ALA A 139 -12.83 19.08 18.98
C ALA A 139 -11.72 19.07 20.04
N ILE A 140 -12.03 18.59 21.25
CA ILE A 140 -11.02 18.42 22.30
C ILE A 140 -10.00 17.39 21.81
N PRO A 141 -8.68 17.70 21.85
CA PRO A 141 -7.65 16.78 21.41
C PRO A 141 -7.71 15.49 22.22
N VAL A 142 -7.78 14.36 21.52
CA VAL A 142 -7.66 13.04 22.13
C VAL A 142 -6.19 12.80 22.43
N THR A 143 -5.84 12.79 23.72
CA THR A 143 -4.47 12.48 24.17
C THR A 143 -4.34 10.98 24.43
N GLY A 144 -3.22 10.38 24.03
CA GLY A 144 -2.90 8.97 24.26
C GLY A 144 -3.04 8.10 23.00
N ASN A 145 -3.10 6.78 23.20
CA ASN A 145 -3.25 5.77 22.15
C ASN A 145 -4.75 5.41 22.00
N PRO A 146 -5.54 6.14 21.18
CA PRO A 146 -7.00 5.99 21.15
C PRO A 146 -7.47 4.60 20.74
N THR A 147 -6.61 3.88 20.02
CA THR A 147 -6.85 2.52 19.54
C THR A 147 -6.31 1.46 20.51
N GLY A 148 -5.39 1.83 21.41
CA GLY A 148 -4.69 0.93 22.32
C GLY A 148 -3.67 0.01 21.63
N ILE A 149 -3.43 0.20 20.32
CA ILE A 149 -2.64 -0.74 19.49
C ILE A 149 -1.47 -0.07 18.76
N ASN A 150 -1.37 1.26 18.82
CA ASN A 150 -0.20 1.97 18.33
C ASN A 150 1.02 1.64 19.21
N GLY A 151 2.18 1.43 18.61
CA GLY A 151 3.36 1.03 19.39
C GLY A 151 4.56 0.59 18.57
N TYR A 152 5.61 0.20 19.29
CA TYR A 152 6.83 -0.35 18.71
C TYR A 152 6.73 -1.87 18.61
N TYR A 153 6.88 -2.38 17.39
CA TYR A 153 6.85 -3.79 17.04
C TYR A 153 8.26 -4.22 16.64
N THR A 154 8.95 -4.92 17.53
CA THR A 154 10.30 -5.41 17.28
C THR A 154 10.23 -6.82 16.72
N VAL A 155 10.76 -7.01 15.52
CA VAL A 155 10.90 -8.30 14.84
C VAL A 155 12.30 -8.84 15.06
N ASP A 156 12.41 -10.04 15.63
CA ASP A 156 13.65 -10.79 15.71
C ASP A 156 13.74 -11.77 14.53
N LEU A 157 14.64 -11.49 13.58
CA LEU A 157 14.80 -12.28 12.35
C LEU A 157 15.43 -13.66 12.56
N LYS A 158 16.02 -13.93 13.73
CA LYS A 158 16.62 -15.25 14.03
C LYS A 158 15.57 -16.21 14.55
N THR A 159 14.58 -15.69 15.28
CA THR A 159 13.54 -16.46 15.96
C THR A 159 12.17 -16.36 15.31
N ASP A 160 12.03 -15.53 14.27
CA ASP A 160 10.76 -15.19 13.62
C ASP A 160 9.68 -14.73 14.62
N SER A 161 10.10 -13.98 15.64
CA SER A 161 9.22 -13.53 16.72
C SER A 161 9.01 -12.02 16.70
N VAL A 162 7.87 -11.59 17.26
CA VAL A 162 7.52 -10.18 17.39
C VAL A 162 7.26 -9.87 18.85
N SER A 163 7.90 -8.83 19.38
CA SER A 163 7.60 -8.24 20.69
C SER A 163 7.02 -6.85 20.50
N VAL A 164 6.00 -6.52 21.30
CA VAL A 164 5.27 -5.26 21.15
C VAL A 164 5.37 -4.43 22.44
N SER A 165 5.68 -3.15 22.28
CA SER A 165 5.62 -2.14 23.33
C SER A 165 4.62 -1.06 22.94
N TYR A 166 3.44 -1.09 23.57
CA TYR A 166 2.37 -0.13 23.31
C TYR A 166 2.66 1.22 23.98
N LEU A 167 2.31 2.31 23.30
CA LEU A 167 2.32 3.64 23.92
C LEU A 167 1.16 3.73 24.90
N GLN A 168 1.46 4.19 26.13
CA GLN A 168 0.48 4.47 27.20
C GLN A 168 -0.14 5.85 27.01
#